data_AF-A0A345V7P9-F1
#
_entry.id   AF-A0A345V7P9-F1
#
_cell.length_a   1.000
_cell.length_b   1.000
_cell.length_c   1.000
_cell.angle_alpha   90.00
_cell.angle_beta   90.00
_cell.angle_gamma   90.00
#
_symmetry.space_group_name_H-M   'P 1'
#
loop_
_entity.id
_entity.type
_entity.pdbx_description
1 polymer ?
#
loop_
_entity_poly.entity_id
_entity_poly.type
_entity_poly.pdbx_seq_one_letter_code
_entity_poly.pdbx_strand_id
1 'polypeptide(L)'
;MSRAGRARGVHAALPAYVAAVAELPVSAAPGNGMHGAVTVVPGSGDWWQGMFAARAQGAAAVIVADPVVLPQETLEACPWPGDLPVIIERPRLRPDVVADAVRARRDSPPRIITVECAAPAAGLDAVVRDGLGWARSLAGGSLTLGSGAAAARGRIALLDAVVPSGASVPTTLAAVTAAGPHAGGLLQLWALGEVRTEVTVDQPAGLTRLETSAEDGTLRVPERYESPARLALRRALEACSSGRSVPDLDELLEDMALTWTLLAI
;
A
#
# COMPACT_ATOMS: atom_id res chain seq x y z
N MET A 1 -15.23 -15.60 30.79
CA MET A 1 -14.85 -14.24 31.23
C MET A 1 -14.04 -13.61 30.10
N SER A 2 -14.60 -12.60 29.44
CA SER A 2 -14.10 -12.06 28.16
C SER A 2 -12.74 -11.39 28.29
N ARG A 3 -11.82 -11.68 27.36
CA ARG A 3 -10.48 -11.09 27.18
C ARG A 3 -10.53 -9.61 26.72
N ALA A 4 -11.70 -8.99 26.73
CA ALA A 4 -11.94 -7.61 26.30
C ALA A 4 -11.56 -6.63 27.41
N GLY A 5 -10.31 -6.16 27.42
CA GLY A 5 -9.89 -5.09 28.34
C GLY A 5 -8.40 -4.94 28.57
N ARG A 6 -7.55 -5.84 28.04
CA ARG A 6 -6.10 -5.69 28.14
C ARG A 6 -5.53 -5.17 26.81
N ALA A 7 -4.80 -4.06 26.88
CA ALA A 7 -4.00 -3.56 25.77
C ALA A 7 -3.11 -4.69 25.22
N ARG A 8 -3.04 -4.82 23.89
CA ARG A 8 -2.24 -5.85 23.24
C ARG A 8 -0.77 -5.44 23.25
N GLY A 9 0.12 -6.40 23.52
CA GLY A 9 1.56 -6.18 23.44
C GLY A 9 1.98 -5.87 22.00
N VAL A 10 2.88 -4.91 21.84
CA VAL A 10 3.47 -4.51 20.56
C VAL A 10 4.98 -4.64 20.65
N HIS A 11 5.55 -5.50 19.81
CA HIS A 11 6.99 -5.66 19.67
C HIS A 11 7.48 -4.82 18.50
N ALA A 12 8.08 -3.66 18.79
CA ALA A 12 8.55 -2.72 17.79
C ALA A 12 9.85 -2.05 18.23
N ALA A 13 10.81 -1.98 17.30
CA ALA A 13 12.05 -1.22 17.46
C ALA A 13 12.05 0.10 16.67
N LEU A 14 11.12 0.26 15.72
CA LEU A 14 11.04 1.45 14.88
C LEU A 14 10.49 2.65 15.67
N PRO A 15 11.16 3.82 15.68
CA PRO A 15 10.73 4.98 16.47
C PRO A 15 9.28 5.41 16.19
N ALA A 16 8.84 5.38 14.93
CA ALA A 16 7.47 5.73 14.55
C ALA A 16 6.42 4.82 15.22
N TYR A 17 6.75 3.54 15.41
CA TYR A 17 5.87 2.58 16.07
C TYR A 17 5.94 2.66 17.60
N VAL A 18 7.10 3.03 18.17
CA VAL A 18 7.19 3.36 19.59
C VAL A 18 6.29 4.55 19.92
N ALA A 19 6.30 5.60 19.07
CA ALA A 19 5.38 6.72 19.19
C ALA A 19 3.91 6.30 19.03
N ALA A 20 3.59 5.50 17.99
CA ALA A 20 2.23 5.02 17.75
C ALA A 20 1.66 4.20 18.93
N VAL A 21 2.50 3.41 19.62
CA VAL A 21 2.10 2.68 20.83
C VAL A 21 1.74 3.65 21.96
N ALA A 22 2.53 4.72 22.15
CA ALA A 22 2.24 5.75 23.14
C ALA A 22 0.97 6.56 22.81
N GLU A 23 0.64 6.70 21.52
CA GLU A 23 -0.57 7.38 21.02
C GLU A 23 -1.86 6.52 21.10
N LEU A 24 -1.75 5.23 21.42
CA LEU A 24 -2.87 4.28 21.52
C LEU A 24 -2.91 3.51 22.87
N PRO A 25 -2.83 4.18 24.03
CA PRO A 25 -2.58 3.53 25.32
C PRO A 25 -3.71 2.61 25.81
N VAL A 26 -4.94 2.78 25.30
CA VAL A 26 -6.08 1.91 25.65
C VAL A 26 -6.00 0.56 24.93
N SER A 27 -5.37 0.51 23.76
CA SER A 27 -5.40 -0.66 22.87
C SER A 27 -4.03 -1.31 22.67
N ALA A 28 -2.94 -0.56 22.85
CA ALA A 28 -1.56 -1.01 22.65
C ALA A 28 -0.71 -0.76 23.90
N ALA A 29 0.21 -1.68 24.17
CA ALA A 29 1.25 -1.54 25.19
C ALA A 29 2.58 -2.09 24.65
N PRO A 30 3.73 -1.57 25.08
CA PRO A 30 5.03 -2.16 24.72
C PRO A 30 5.10 -3.63 25.15
N GLY A 31 5.59 -4.49 24.26
CA GLY A 31 5.76 -5.93 24.47
C GLY A 31 7.22 -6.36 24.42
N ASN A 32 7.63 -7.21 25.37
CA ASN A 32 9.01 -7.70 25.49
C ASN A 32 9.34 -8.88 24.55
N GLY A 33 8.39 -9.33 23.73
CA GLY A 33 8.58 -10.46 22.82
C GLY A 33 7.46 -10.57 21.81
N MET A 34 7.63 -11.46 20.83
CA MET A 34 6.72 -11.61 19.70
C MET A 34 5.49 -12.45 20.02
N HIS A 35 5.58 -13.38 20.97
CA HIS A 35 4.49 -14.32 21.25
C HIS A 35 3.20 -13.61 21.69
N GLY A 36 2.12 -13.78 20.92
CA GLY A 36 0.82 -13.14 21.15
C GLY A 36 0.80 -11.63 20.94
N ALA A 37 1.90 -11.03 20.49
CA ALA A 37 2.05 -9.59 20.26
C ALA A 37 1.78 -9.22 18.80
N VAL A 38 1.53 -7.93 18.55
CA VAL A 38 1.67 -7.34 17.21
C VAL A 38 3.16 -7.06 17.00
N THR A 39 3.77 -7.65 15.97
CA THR A 39 5.20 -7.49 15.68
C THR A 39 5.41 -6.57 14.50
N VAL A 40 6.25 -5.56 14.68
CA VAL A 40 6.62 -4.60 13.62
C VAL A 40 7.94 -5.01 13.00
N VAL A 41 7.94 -5.18 11.68
CA VAL A 41 9.10 -5.56 10.87
C VAL A 41 9.46 -4.37 9.96
N PRO A 42 10.73 -3.93 9.92
CA PRO A 42 11.15 -2.93 8.95
C PRO A 42 10.98 -3.46 7.53
N GLY A 43 10.51 -2.62 6.62
CA GLY A 43 10.34 -2.97 5.22
C GLY A 43 11.64 -2.99 4.41
N SER A 44 12.77 -2.61 5.00
CA SER A 44 14.09 -2.70 4.38
C SER A 44 14.75 -4.06 4.62
N GLY A 45 15.69 -4.42 3.74
CA GLY A 45 16.40 -5.71 3.80
C GLY A 45 15.44 -6.88 3.59
N ASP A 46 15.74 -8.01 4.25
CA ASP A 46 15.00 -9.27 4.10
C ASP A 46 13.74 -9.30 4.98
N TRP A 47 12.84 -8.33 4.78
CA TRP A 47 11.66 -8.14 5.62
C TRP A 47 10.77 -9.39 5.72
N TRP A 48 10.73 -10.23 4.67
CA TRP A 48 9.97 -11.47 4.66
C TRP A 48 10.49 -12.48 5.69
N GLN A 49 11.81 -12.51 5.93
CA GLN A 49 12.41 -13.35 6.98
C GLN A 49 11.97 -12.87 8.37
N GLY A 50 11.91 -11.55 8.57
CA GLY A 50 11.38 -10.96 9.82
C GLY A 50 9.92 -11.34 10.06
N MET A 51 9.10 -11.32 9.01
CA MET A 51 7.71 -11.77 9.07
C MET A 51 7.61 -13.28 9.40
N PHE A 52 8.39 -14.14 8.74
CA PHE A 52 8.40 -15.58 9.03
C PHE A 52 8.89 -15.89 10.45
N ALA A 53 9.90 -15.17 10.93
CA ALA A 53 10.39 -15.29 12.30
C ALA A 53 9.31 -14.89 13.32
N ALA A 54 8.57 -13.80 13.06
CA ALA A 54 7.46 -13.38 13.90
C ALA A 54 6.35 -14.43 13.93
N ARG A 55 6.00 -15.01 12.78
CA ARG A 55 5.05 -16.13 12.68
C ARG A 55 5.51 -17.34 13.50
N ALA A 56 6.76 -17.75 13.33
CA ALA A 56 7.33 -18.91 14.03
C ALA A 56 7.34 -18.72 15.56
N GLN A 57 7.49 -17.48 16.03
CA GLN A 57 7.42 -17.13 17.46
C GLN A 57 5.98 -16.93 17.97
N GLY A 58 4.98 -17.14 17.12
CA GLY A 58 3.57 -17.05 17.48
C GLY A 58 3.09 -15.61 17.66
N ALA A 59 3.56 -14.67 16.83
CA ALA A 59 2.97 -13.34 16.74
C ALA A 59 1.47 -13.43 16.43
N ALA A 60 0.71 -12.46 16.96
CA ALA A 60 -0.73 -12.39 16.72
C ALA A 60 -1.08 -11.63 15.42
N ALA A 61 -0.20 -10.73 14.99
CA ALA A 61 -0.21 -10.07 13.69
C ALA A 61 1.19 -9.52 13.39
N VAL A 62 1.48 -9.26 12.12
CA VAL A 62 2.71 -8.59 11.69
C VAL A 62 2.35 -7.30 10.98
N ILE A 63 3.15 -6.26 11.20
CA ILE A 63 3.13 -5.04 10.40
C ILE A 63 4.46 -4.94 9.67
N VAL A 64 4.42 -4.79 8.35
CA VAL A 64 5.61 -4.52 7.53
C VAL A 64 5.61 -3.04 7.16
N ALA A 65 6.62 -2.31 7.63
CA ALA A 65 6.69 -0.85 7.51
C ALA A 65 7.42 -0.39 6.25
N ASP A 66 6.69 0.17 5.27
CA ASP A 66 7.20 0.63 3.95
C ASP A 66 8.11 -0.40 3.28
N PRO A 67 7.58 -1.60 2.91
CA PRO A 67 8.39 -2.65 2.30
C PRO A 67 9.08 -2.17 1.04
N VAL A 68 10.33 -2.60 0.83
CA VAL A 68 10.98 -2.56 -0.48
C VAL A 68 10.47 -3.71 -1.37
N VAL A 69 10.69 -3.60 -2.67
CA VAL A 69 10.34 -4.66 -3.63
C VAL A 69 11.14 -5.93 -3.31
N LEU A 70 10.46 -7.07 -3.25
CA LEU A 70 11.09 -8.37 -3.06
C LEU A 70 11.93 -8.77 -4.27
N PRO A 71 13.03 -9.50 -4.12
CA PRO A 71 13.63 -10.25 -5.21
C PRO A 71 12.60 -11.19 -5.86
N GLN A 72 12.61 -11.30 -7.20
CA GLN A 72 11.62 -12.11 -7.93
C GLN A 72 11.63 -13.58 -7.47
N GLU A 73 12.82 -14.14 -7.24
CA GLU A 73 12.97 -15.54 -6.80
C GLU A 73 12.34 -15.76 -5.42
N THR A 74 12.36 -14.74 -4.57
CA THR A 74 11.74 -14.79 -3.24
C THR A 74 10.21 -14.74 -3.35
N LEU A 75 9.69 -13.91 -4.26
CA LEU A 75 8.25 -13.79 -4.53
C LEU A 75 7.64 -15.14 -4.93
N GLU A 76 8.33 -15.87 -5.82
CA GLU A 76 7.87 -17.15 -6.37
C GLU A 76 8.08 -18.33 -5.42
N ALA A 77 9.15 -18.32 -4.61
CA ALA A 77 9.53 -19.49 -3.80
C ALA A 77 8.93 -19.53 -2.38
N CYS A 78 8.44 -18.40 -1.85
CA CYS A 78 8.03 -18.32 -0.45
C CYS A 78 6.59 -18.82 -0.21
N PRO A 79 6.35 -19.67 0.80
CA PRO A 79 5.01 -20.02 1.24
C PRO A 79 4.44 -18.88 2.10
N TRP A 80 3.85 -17.88 1.45
CA TRP A 80 3.26 -16.70 2.10
C TRP A 80 2.19 -17.11 3.12
N PRO A 81 2.16 -16.49 4.33
CA PRO A 81 1.27 -16.92 5.39
C PRO A 81 -0.18 -16.48 5.13
N GLY A 82 -1.10 -17.44 5.09
CA GLY A 82 -2.55 -17.18 5.06
C GLY A 82 -3.23 -17.23 6.44
N ASP A 83 -2.51 -17.63 7.48
CA ASP A 83 -3.02 -17.87 8.84
C ASP A 83 -2.66 -16.75 9.84
N LEU A 84 -1.83 -15.79 9.43
CA LEU A 84 -1.37 -14.68 10.25
C LEU A 84 -1.76 -13.36 9.58
N PRO A 85 -2.50 -12.45 10.26
CA PRO A 85 -2.76 -11.14 9.70
C PRO A 85 -1.46 -10.37 9.47
N VAL A 86 -1.20 -10.00 8.22
CA VAL A 86 -0.06 -9.17 7.82
C VAL A 86 -0.60 -7.84 7.32
N ILE A 87 -0.32 -6.77 8.05
CA ILE A 87 -0.65 -5.40 7.67
C ILE A 87 0.53 -4.80 6.94
N ILE A 88 0.30 -4.21 5.78
CA ILE A 88 1.34 -3.52 5.03
C ILE A 88 1.14 -2.02 5.17
N GLU A 89 2.12 -1.33 5.73
CA GLU A 89 2.17 0.13 5.70
C GLU A 89 2.81 0.58 4.38
N ARG A 90 2.03 1.21 3.50
CA ARG A 90 2.50 1.81 2.25
C ARG A 90 2.23 3.31 2.32
N PRO A 91 3.21 4.15 2.70
CA PRO A 91 2.96 5.59 2.88
C PRO A 91 2.36 6.28 1.66
N ARG A 92 2.66 5.80 0.45
CA ARG A 92 2.11 6.33 -0.80
C ARG A 92 0.79 5.70 -1.23
N LEU A 93 0.37 4.58 -0.63
CA LEU A 93 -0.89 3.88 -0.87
C LEU A 93 -1.62 3.68 0.47
N ARG A 94 -2.00 4.80 1.10
CA ARG A 94 -2.69 4.77 2.39
C ARG A 94 -4.10 4.18 2.24
N PRO A 95 -4.48 3.15 3.03
CA PRO A 95 -5.74 2.43 2.85
C PRO A 95 -6.99 3.28 3.14
N ASP A 96 -6.91 4.23 4.07
CA ASP A 96 -7.99 5.18 4.37
C ASP A 96 -8.23 6.16 3.21
N VAL A 97 -7.16 6.66 2.60
CA VAL A 97 -7.22 7.54 1.42
C VAL A 97 -7.74 6.77 0.20
N VAL A 98 -7.28 5.53 0.00
CA VAL A 98 -7.80 4.64 -1.06
C VAL A 98 -9.30 4.39 -0.88
N ALA A 99 -9.73 4.06 0.34
CA ALA A 99 -11.15 3.83 0.63
C ALA A 99 -12.01 5.08 0.37
N ASP A 100 -11.51 6.27 0.69
CA ASP A 100 -12.20 7.52 0.36
C ASP A 100 -12.27 7.76 -1.14
N ALA A 101 -11.19 7.48 -1.89
CA ALA A 101 -11.15 7.63 -3.34
C ALA A 101 -12.18 6.71 -4.02
N VAL A 102 -12.22 5.44 -3.62
CA VAL A 102 -13.19 4.47 -4.15
C VAL A 102 -14.62 4.89 -3.78
N ARG A 103 -14.87 5.26 -2.52
CA ARG A 103 -16.20 5.69 -2.07
C ARG A 103 -16.69 6.95 -2.78
N ALA A 104 -15.80 7.92 -3.02
CA ALA A 104 -16.15 9.19 -3.67
C ALA A 104 -16.66 9.00 -5.11
N ARG A 105 -16.31 7.89 -5.76
CA ARG A 105 -16.81 7.55 -7.11
C ARG A 105 -18.25 7.05 -7.14
N ARG A 106 -18.85 6.72 -5.99
CA ARG A 106 -20.25 6.26 -5.87
C ARG A 106 -20.59 5.15 -6.88
N ASP A 107 -19.75 4.13 -6.94
CA ASP A 107 -19.85 2.99 -7.86
C ASP A 107 -19.75 3.34 -9.35
N SER A 108 -19.38 4.57 -9.72
CA SER A 108 -19.06 4.95 -11.11
C SER A 108 -17.70 4.38 -11.50
N PRO A 109 -17.64 3.35 -12.37
CA PRO A 109 -16.37 2.77 -12.77
C PRO A 109 -15.55 3.78 -13.58
N PRO A 110 -14.21 3.78 -13.48
CA PRO A 110 -13.39 4.51 -14.42
C PRO A 110 -13.48 3.90 -15.83
N ARG A 111 -13.27 4.74 -16.84
CA ARG A 111 -13.14 4.37 -18.26
C ARG A 111 -11.69 4.31 -18.69
N ILE A 112 -10.81 5.08 -18.04
CA ILE A 112 -9.37 5.04 -18.22
C ILE A 112 -8.72 5.43 -16.90
N ILE A 113 -7.58 4.82 -16.59
CA ILE A 113 -6.72 5.20 -15.47
C ILE A 113 -5.37 5.60 -16.03
N THR A 114 -4.79 6.69 -15.52
CA THR A 114 -3.43 7.11 -15.86
C THR A 114 -2.62 7.26 -14.59
N VAL A 115 -1.42 6.69 -14.59
CA VAL A 115 -0.49 6.68 -13.46
C VAL A 115 0.82 7.32 -13.89
N GLU A 116 1.25 8.35 -13.18
CA GLU A 116 2.51 9.04 -13.41
C GLU A 116 3.38 8.96 -12.16
N CYS A 117 4.57 8.41 -12.31
CA CYS A 117 5.53 8.19 -11.25
C CYS A 117 6.83 8.94 -11.56
N ALA A 118 7.35 9.69 -10.59
CA ALA A 118 8.66 10.32 -10.70
C ALA A 118 9.43 10.17 -9.39
N ALA A 119 10.64 9.63 -9.44
CA ALA A 119 11.47 9.41 -8.25
C ALA A 119 12.96 9.29 -8.58
N PRO A 120 13.87 9.43 -7.61
CA PRO A 120 15.25 8.98 -7.76
C PRO A 120 15.30 7.49 -8.10
N ALA A 121 16.34 7.06 -8.81
CA ALA A 121 16.47 5.67 -9.28
C ALA A 121 16.30 4.63 -8.15
N ALA A 122 16.85 4.89 -6.96
CA ALA A 122 16.76 3.99 -5.82
C ALA A 122 15.34 3.83 -5.23
N GLY A 123 14.40 4.71 -5.57
CA GLY A 123 13.03 4.70 -5.05
C GLY A 123 11.94 4.52 -6.11
N LEU A 124 12.29 4.47 -7.39
CA LEU A 124 11.31 4.44 -8.47
C LEU A 124 10.43 3.19 -8.40
N ASP A 125 10.99 2.02 -8.12
CA ASP A 125 10.26 0.76 -8.09
C ASP A 125 9.18 0.76 -7.01
N ALA A 126 9.48 1.35 -5.84
CA ALA A 126 8.50 1.48 -4.76
C ALA A 126 7.34 2.42 -5.13
N VAL A 127 7.62 3.47 -5.89
CA VAL A 127 6.62 4.44 -6.37
C VAL A 127 5.77 3.82 -7.49
N VAL A 128 6.39 3.09 -8.40
CA VAL A 128 5.70 2.32 -9.45
C VAL A 128 4.77 1.29 -8.83
N ARG A 129 5.24 0.49 -7.86
CA ARG A 129 4.43 -0.48 -7.14
C ARG A 129 3.21 0.17 -6.48
N ASP A 130 3.41 1.32 -5.82
CA ASP A 130 2.32 2.04 -5.17
C ASP A 130 1.36 2.68 -6.17
N GLY A 131 1.83 3.12 -7.34
CA GLY A 131 0.99 3.54 -8.45
C GLY A 131 0.14 2.42 -9.03
N LEU A 132 0.71 1.21 -9.17
CA LEU A 132 -0.03 0.01 -9.59
C LEU A 132 -1.11 -0.36 -8.57
N GLY A 133 -0.80 -0.33 -7.27
CA GLY A 133 -1.79 -0.59 -6.23
C GLY A 133 -2.94 0.42 -6.20
N TRP A 134 -2.65 1.69 -6.50
CA TRP A 134 -3.67 2.72 -6.68
C TRP A 134 -4.59 2.43 -7.89
N ALA A 135 -4.01 2.07 -9.03
CA ALA A 135 -4.77 1.72 -10.23
C ALA A 135 -5.64 0.48 -10.02
N ARG A 136 -5.10 -0.58 -9.41
CA ARG A 136 -5.83 -1.81 -9.04
C ARG A 136 -7.03 -1.48 -8.15
N SER A 137 -6.82 -0.64 -7.14
CA SER A 137 -7.87 -0.24 -6.19
C SER A 137 -8.99 0.57 -6.84
N LEU A 138 -8.66 1.50 -7.73
CA LEU A 138 -9.65 2.36 -8.40
C LEU A 138 -10.37 1.66 -9.55
N ALA A 139 -9.71 0.72 -10.21
CA ALA A 139 -10.37 -0.17 -11.16
C ALA A 139 -11.29 -1.17 -10.44
N GLY A 140 -10.91 -1.62 -9.24
CA GLY A 140 -11.64 -2.66 -8.50
C GLY A 140 -11.35 -4.07 -9.01
N GLY A 141 -10.15 -4.31 -9.56
CA GLY A 141 -9.76 -5.58 -10.14
C GLY A 141 -8.27 -5.66 -10.43
N SER A 142 -7.80 -6.87 -10.75
CA SER A 142 -6.40 -7.17 -11.04
C SER A 142 -5.91 -6.47 -12.30
N LEU A 143 -4.63 -6.11 -12.30
CA LEU A 143 -3.96 -5.47 -13.43
C LEU A 143 -3.12 -6.49 -14.20
N THR A 144 -3.23 -6.45 -15.53
CA THR A 144 -2.39 -7.22 -16.44
C THR A 144 -1.62 -6.30 -17.36
N LEU A 145 -0.32 -6.55 -17.54
CA LEU A 145 0.48 -5.82 -18.51
C LEU A 145 0.09 -6.23 -19.94
N GLY A 146 -0.32 -5.27 -20.76
CA GLY A 146 -0.58 -5.48 -22.18
C GLY A 146 0.65 -5.21 -23.04
N SER A 147 1.28 -4.05 -22.85
CA SER A 147 2.55 -3.70 -23.52
C SER A 147 3.35 -2.69 -22.71
N GLY A 148 4.64 -2.57 -22.98
CA GLY A 148 5.46 -1.53 -22.40
C GLY A 148 6.69 -1.21 -23.23
N ALA A 149 7.32 -0.10 -22.90
CA ALA A 149 8.56 0.34 -23.50
C ALA A 149 9.45 1.01 -22.46
N ALA A 150 10.71 0.61 -22.43
CA ALA A 150 11.75 1.31 -21.69
C ALA A 150 12.31 2.48 -22.52
N ALA A 151 12.60 3.59 -21.85
CA ALA A 151 13.32 4.74 -22.36
C ALA A 151 14.56 4.99 -21.49
N ALA A 152 15.49 5.83 -21.96
CA ALA A 152 16.76 6.06 -21.29
C ALA A 152 16.65 6.53 -19.81
N ARG A 153 15.52 7.14 -19.43
CA ARG A 153 15.25 7.67 -18.08
C ARG A 153 13.86 7.33 -17.56
N GLY A 154 13.22 6.31 -18.11
CA GLY A 154 11.85 6.02 -17.74
C GLY A 154 11.26 4.84 -18.45
N ARG A 155 9.99 4.58 -18.17
CA ARG A 155 9.22 3.48 -18.70
C ARG A 155 7.81 3.97 -18.97
N ILE A 156 7.20 3.46 -20.02
CA ILE A 156 5.77 3.61 -20.27
C ILE A 156 5.16 2.22 -20.43
N ALA A 157 3.95 2.02 -19.94
CA ALA A 157 3.23 0.78 -20.08
C ALA A 157 1.75 1.01 -20.29
N LEU A 158 1.15 0.12 -21.08
CA LEU A 158 -0.27 -0.08 -21.18
C LEU A 158 -0.63 -1.35 -20.40
N LEU A 159 -1.54 -1.19 -19.47
CA LEU A 159 -2.11 -2.24 -18.63
C LEU A 159 -3.62 -2.28 -18.84
N ASP A 160 -4.21 -3.41 -18.51
CA ASP A 160 -5.65 -3.62 -18.50
C ASP A 160 -6.05 -4.04 -17.09
N ALA A 161 -7.04 -3.36 -16.53
CA ALA A 161 -7.64 -3.78 -15.27
C ALA A 161 -8.87 -4.65 -15.57
N VAL A 162 -8.80 -5.93 -15.19
CA VAL A 162 -9.90 -6.87 -15.36
C VAL A 162 -10.81 -6.77 -14.14
N VAL A 163 -11.98 -6.14 -14.31
CA VAL A 163 -12.96 -6.05 -13.23
C VAL A 163 -13.84 -7.29 -13.18
N PRO A 164 -14.46 -7.64 -12.02
CA PRO A 164 -15.28 -8.83 -11.88
C PRO A 164 -16.45 -8.96 -12.88
N SER A 165 -16.90 -7.85 -13.46
CA SER A 165 -17.92 -7.84 -14.51
C SER A 165 -17.42 -8.28 -15.89
N GLY A 166 -16.11 -8.50 -16.04
CA GLY A 166 -15.45 -8.85 -17.30
C GLY A 166 -15.13 -7.65 -18.20
N ALA A 167 -15.48 -6.42 -17.81
CA ALA A 167 -15.02 -5.23 -18.50
C ALA A 167 -13.50 -5.01 -18.27
N SER A 168 -12.82 -4.47 -19.28
CA SER A 168 -11.45 -3.98 -19.11
C SER A 168 -11.44 -2.46 -18.93
N VAL A 169 -10.66 -1.97 -17.97
CA VAL A 169 -10.33 -0.55 -17.84
C VAL A 169 -8.89 -0.36 -18.33
N PRO A 170 -8.68 0.30 -19.48
CA PRO A 170 -7.33 0.62 -19.94
C PRO A 170 -6.62 1.51 -18.92
N THR A 171 -5.40 1.14 -18.57
CA THR A 171 -4.57 1.82 -17.58
C THR A 171 -3.22 2.14 -18.20
N THR A 172 -2.82 3.41 -18.21
CA THR A 172 -1.47 3.79 -18.63
C THR A 172 -0.60 4.06 -17.41
N LEU A 173 0.67 3.67 -17.49
CA LEU A 173 1.68 4.01 -16.50
C LEU A 173 2.86 4.68 -17.21
N ALA A 174 3.29 5.82 -16.69
CA ALA A 174 4.53 6.48 -17.06
C ALA A 174 5.38 6.63 -15.80
N ALA A 175 6.62 6.15 -15.83
CA ALA A 175 7.56 6.23 -14.72
C ALA A 175 8.85 6.89 -15.20
N VAL A 176 9.34 7.88 -14.49
CA VAL A 176 10.58 8.59 -14.84
C VAL A 176 11.54 8.68 -13.67
N THR A 177 12.83 8.49 -13.95
CA THR A 177 13.88 8.81 -12.98
C THR A 177 14.04 10.33 -12.94
N ALA A 178 13.68 10.93 -11.81
CA ALA A 178 13.84 12.36 -11.56
C ALA A 178 15.09 12.63 -10.71
N ALA A 179 15.86 13.64 -11.08
CA ALA A 179 16.96 14.14 -10.25
C ALA A 179 16.40 15.03 -9.13
N GLY A 180 16.83 14.80 -7.90
CA GLY A 180 16.42 15.61 -6.75
C GLY A 180 17.17 15.22 -5.48
N PRO A 181 17.26 16.13 -4.49
CA PRO A 181 18.00 15.88 -3.27
C PRO A 181 17.21 15.04 -2.24
N HIS A 182 15.88 14.94 -2.38
CA HIS A 182 15.02 14.27 -1.42
C HIS A 182 14.77 12.82 -1.82
N ALA A 183 14.94 11.91 -0.87
CA ALA A 183 14.43 10.55 -0.98
C ALA A 183 12.89 10.58 -0.96
N GLY A 184 12.27 9.80 -1.84
CA GLY A 184 10.82 9.78 -2.04
C GLY A 184 10.46 10.07 -3.50
N GLY A 185 9.19 9.89 -3.83
CA GLY A 185 8.70 10.12 -5.18
C GLY A 185 7.39 10.89 -5.21
N LEU A 186 7.13 11.43 -6.40
CA LEU A 186 5.85 11.95 -6.82
C LEU A 186 5.07 10.81 -7.49
N LEU A 187 3.85 10.62 -7.04
CA LEU A 187 2.85 9.79 -7.68
C LEU A 187 1.65 10.67 -8.00
N GLN A 188 1.27 10.71 -9.27
CA GLN A 188 0.02 11.30 -9.73
C GLN A 188 -0.82 10.22 -10.38
N LEU A 189 -2.11 10.23 -10.09
CA LEU A 189 -3.04 9.30 -10.72
C LEU A 189 -4.32 10.02 -11.08
N TRP A 190 -4.86 9.68 -12.24
CA TRP A 190 -6.20 10.07 -12.67
C TRP A 190 -7.03 8.84 -13.01
N ALA A 191 -8.22 8.74 -12.43
CA ALA A 191 -9.24 7.78 -12.84
C ALA A 191 -10.39 8.56 -13.50
N LEU A 192 -10.50 8.45 -14.82
CA LEU A 192 -11.38 9.27 -15.64
C LEU A 192 -12.59 8.48 -16.11
N GLY A 193 -13.74 9.13 -16.18
CA GLY A 193 -15.01 8.58 -16.62
C GLY A 193 -16.11 9.63 -16.40
N GLU A 194 -17.31 9.18 -16.07
CA GLU A 194 -18.40 10.03 -15.59
C GLU A 194 -18.01 10.77 -14.30
N VAL A 195 -17.16 10.13 -13.49
CA VAL A 195 -16.49 10.73 -12.34
C VAL A 195 -14.98 10.76 -12.58
N ARG A 196 -14.36 11.93 -12.35
CA ARG A 196 -12.91 12.14 -12.38
C ARG A 196 -12.36 12.10 -10.97
N THR A 197 -11.44 11.19 -10.69
CA THR A 197 -10.71 11.14 -9.42
C THR A 197 -9.24 11.48 -9.69
N GLU A 198 -8.69 12.40 -8.91
CA GLU A 198 -7.28 12.79 -8.97
C GLU A 198 -6.62 12.51 -7.64
N VAL A 199 -5.49 11.82 -7.69
CA VAL A 199 -4.64 11.54 -6.55
C VAL A 199 -3.27 12.15 -6.82
N THR A 200 -2.74 12.87 -5.87
CA THR A 200 -1.35 13.32 -5.87
C THR A 200 -0.73 12.97 -4.53
N VAL A 201 0.35 12.22 -4.57
CA VAL A 201 1.20 11.94 -3.42
C VAL A 201 2.59 12.47 -3.72
N ASP A 202 2.99 13.51 -2.99
CA ASP A 202 4.34 14.05 -3.01
C ASP A 202 4.96 13.77 -1.64
N GLN A 203 5.69 12.66 -1.56
CA GLN A 203 6.28 12.20 -0.30
C GLN A 203 7.32 13.19 0.26
N PRO A 204 8.24 13.76 -0.56
CA PRO A 204 9.13 14.83 -0.09
C PRO A 204 8.40 16.06 0.49
N ALA A 205 7.25 16.45 -0.09
CA ALA A 205 6.44 17.56 0.40
C ALA A 205 5.49 17.18 1.56
N GLY A 206 5.40 15.89 1.92
CA GLY A 206 4.41 15.39 2.89
C GLY A 206 2.97 15.57 2.42
N LEU A 207 2.74 15.72 1.12
CA LEU A 207 1.43 16.05 0.55
C LEU A 207 0.72 14.79 0.07
N THR A 208 -0.53 14.63 0.48
CA THR A 208 -1.49 13.73 -0.17
C THR A 208 -2.75 14.51 -0.47
N ARG A 209 -3.06 14.66 -1.76
CA ARG A 209 -4.27 15.31 -2.24
C ARG A 209 -5.14 14.30 -2.98
N LEU A 210 -6.40 14.25 -2.59
CA LEU A 210 -7.44 13.48 -3.26
C LEU A 210 -8.59 14.43 -3.61
N GLU A 211 -8.91 14.48 -4.89
CA GLU A 211 -10.00 15.27 -5.44
C GLU A 211 -10.89 14.37 -6.30
N THR A 212 -12.20 14.56 -6.21
CA THR A 212 -13.16 13.84 -7.04
C THR A 212 -14.16 14.82 -7.60
N SER A 213 -14.27 14.88 -8.91
CA SER A 213 -15.15 15.79 -9.65
C SER A 213 -16.19 14.98 -10.40
N ALA A 214 -17.46 15.34 -10.23
CA ALA A 214 -18.62 14.78 -10.91
C ALA A 214 -19.53 15.94 -11.36
N GLU A 215 -20.67 15.62 -11.96
CA GLU A 215 -21.65 16.63 -12.41
C GLU A 215 -22.15 17.54 -11.26
N ASP A 216 -22.25 16.99 -10.04
CA ASP A 216 -22.72 17.71 -8.85
C ASP A 216 -21.64 18.59 -8.19
N GLY A 217 -20.42 18.58 -8.72
CA GLY A 217 -19.32 19.43 -8.29
C GLY A 217 -18.07 18.65 -7.90
N THR A 218 -17.22 19.29 -7.10
CA THR A 218 -15.91 18.75 -6.71
C THR A 218 -15.84 18.53 -5.21
N LEU A 219 -15.53 17.30 -4.83
CA LEU A 219 -15.20 16.89 -3.47
C LEU A 219 -13.68 16.85 -3.31
N ARG A 220 -13.17 17.56 -2.31
CA ARG A 220 -11.78 17.45 -1.87
C ARG A 220 -11.73 16.77 -0.51
N VAL A 221 -11.01 15.65 -0.43
CA VAL A 221 -10.88 14.92 0.84
C VAL A 221 -9.96 15.69 1.79
N PRO A 222 -10.35 15.85 3.07
CA PRO A 222 -9.54 16.57 4.04
C PRO A 222 -8.23 15.85 4.32
N GLU A 223 -7.23 16.62 4.73
CA GLU A 223 -5.94 16.10 5.14
C GLU A 223 -6.08 15.15 6.35
N ARG A 224 -5.30 14.06 6.33
CA ARG A 224 -5.30 13.06 7.40
C ARG A 224 -4.11 13.30 8.33
N TYR A 225 -4.41 13.76 9.54
CA TYR A 225 -3.40 14.00 10.58
C TYR A 225 -2.94 12.75 11.34
N GLU A 226 -3.62 11.60 11.15
CA GLU A 226 -3.15 10.32 11.69
C GLU A 226 -1.91 9.85 10.92
N SER A 227 -0.83 9.54 11.66
CA SER A 227 0.42 9.03 11.10
C SER A 227 0.24 7.63 10.48
N PRO A 228 1.01 7.28 9.44
CA PRO A 228 0.95 5.94 8.82
C PRO A 228 1.18 4.81 9.82
N ALA A 229 2.15 4.95 10.73
CA ALA A 229 2.45 3.95 11.76
C ALA A 229 1.28 3.75 12.75
N ARG A 230 0.62 4.84 13.18
CA ARG A 230 -0.57 4.74 14.06
C ARG A 230 -1.75 4.08 13.35
N LEU A 231 -1.99 4.44 12.09
CA LEU A 231 -3.01 3.82 11.26
C LEU A 231 -2.75 2.32 11.09
N ALA A 232 -1.53 1.93 10.72
CA ALA A 232 -1.15 0.53 10.55
C ALA A 232 -1.29 -0.26 11.86
N LEU A 233 -0.86 0.31 12.98
CA LEU A 233 -1.02 -0.31 14.31
C LEU A 233 -2.49 -0.50 14.67
N ARG A 234 -3.33 0.52 14.45
CA ARG A 234 -4.78 0.41 14.70
C ARG A 234 -5.42 -0.70 13.86
N ARG A 235 -5.07 -0.79 12.56
CA ARG A 235 -5.54 -1.86 11.66
C ARG A 235 -5.07 -3.25 12.12
N ALA A 236 -3.84 -3.37 12.61
CA ALA A 236 -3.32 -4.65 13.13
C ALA A 236 -4.09 -5.11 14.38
N LEU A 237 -4.39 -4.17 15.30
CA LEU A 237 -5.18 -4.44 16.50
C LEU A 237 -6.64 -4.83 16.16
N GLU A 238 -7.20 -4.23 15.12
CA GLU A 238 -8.53 -4.57 14.61
C GLU A 238 -8.54 -5.95 13.96
N ALA A 239 -7.57 -6.28 13.11
CA ALA A 239 -7.43 -7.62 12.51
C ALA A 239 -7.30 -8.70 13.59
N CYS A 240 -6.48 -8.41 14.61
CA CYS A 240 -6.27 -9.22 15.80
C CYS A 240 -7.54 -9.50 16.64
N SER A 241 -8.55 -8.64 16.58
CA SER A 241 -9.78 -8.75 17.39
C SER A 241 -10.99 -9.22 16.58
N SER A 242 -11.05 -8.87 15.29
CA SER A 242 -12.14 -9.24 14.39
C SER A 242 -11.99 -10.63 13.78
N GLY A 243 -10.77 -11.16 13.69
CA GLY A 243 -10.49 -12.44 13.01
C GLY A 243 -10.76 -12.40 11.50
N ARG A 244 -10.99 -11.22 10.92
CA ARG A 244 -11.19 -11.06 9.49
C ARG A 244 -9.86 -11.18 8.76
N SER A 245 -9.90 -11.83 7.60
CA SER A 245 -8.76 -11.83 6.68
C SER A 245 -8.47 -10.39 6.21
N VAL A 246 -7.18 -10.08 6.05
CA VAL A 246 -6.69 -8.79 5.58
C VAL A 246 -5.96 -9.03 4.26
N PRO A 247 -6.32 -8.35 3.16
CA PRO A 247 -5.77 -8.64 1.84
C PRO A 247 -4.41 -8.00 1.57
N ASP A 248 -3.89 -7.18 2.50
CA ASP A 248 -2.71 -6.33 2.29
C ASP A 248 -1.48 -7.06 1.73
N LEU A 249 -1.20 -8.28 2.21
CA LEU A 249 -0.05 -9.05 1.73
C LEU A 249 -0.27 -9.54 0.29
N ASP A 250 -1.41 -10.17 0.01
CA ASP A 250 -1.73 -10.67 -1.34
C ASP A 250 -1.71 -9.53 -2.36
N GLU A 251 -2.31 -8.40 -1.99
CA GLU A 251 -2.30 -7.18 -2.80
C GLU A 251 -0.89 -6.63 -3.04
N LEU A 252 -0.03 -6.65 -2.02
CA LEU A 252 1.37 -6.24 -2.17
C LEU A 252 2.12 -7.17 -3.13
N LEU A 253 1.92 -8.48 -3.01
CA LEU A 253 2.59 -9.49 -3.82
C LEU A 253 2.15 -9.40 -5.30
N GLU A 254 0.86 -9.16 -5.55
CA GLU A 254 0.33 -8.90 -6.89
C GLU A 254 0.97 -7.64 -7.51
N ASP A 255 1.00 -6.53 -6.76
CA ASP A 255 1.59 -5.27 -7.21
C ASP A 255 3.12 -5.43 -7.45
N MET A 256 3.81 -6.23 -6.64
CA MET A 256 5.23 -6.55 -6.83
C MET A 256 5.49 -7.41 -8.07
N ALA A 257 4.68 -8.44 -8.32
CA ALA A 257 4.81 -9.29 -9.50
C ALA A 257 4.67 -8.47 -10.79
N LEU A 258 3.71 -7.54 -10.81
CA LEU A 258 3.49 -6.67 -11.94
C LEU A 258 4.61 -5.62 -12.09
N THR A 259 5.14 -5.11 -10.98
CA THR A 259 6.31 -4.24 -10.99
C THR A 259 7.49 -4.95 -11.64
N TRP A 260 7.78 -6.20 -11.27
CA TRP A 260 8.84 -7.00 -11.90
C TRP A 260 8.65 -7.19 -13.39
N THR A 261 7.43 -7.54 -13.80
CA THR A 261 7.09 -7.73 -15.21
C THR A 261 7.37 -6.45 -16.01
N LEU A 262 7.05 -5.29 -15.44
CA LEU A 262 7.32 -3.99 -16.04
C LEU A 262 8.80 -3.62 -16.05
N LEU A 263 9.56 -4.05 -15.04
CA LEU A 263 11.01 -3.82 -14.94
C LEU A 263 11.84 -4.67 -15.91
N ALA A 264 11.31 -5.81 -16.34
CA ALA A 264 11.95 -6.73 -17.28
C ALA A 264 11.86 -6.28 -18.76
N ILE A 265 11.01 -5.29 -19.07
CA ILE A 265 10.90 -4.65 -20.39
C ILE A 265 12.07 -3.69 -20.62
#